data_AF-A0A661F7A9-F1
#
_entry.id   AF-A0A661F7A9-F1
#
_cell.length_a   1.000
_cell.length_b   1.000
_cell.length_c   1.000
_cell.angle_alpha   90.00
_cell.angle_beta   90.00
_cell.angle_gamma   90.00
#
_symmetry.space_group_name_H-M   'P 1'
#
loop_
_entity.id
_entity.type
_entity.pdbx_description
1 polymer ?
#
loop_
_entity_poly.entity_id
_entity_poly.type
_entity_poly.pdbx_seq_one_letter_code
_entity_poly.pdbx_strand_id
1 'polypeptide(L)'
;MFRLEESEIILIVVAYLVLASIVFFKIISSAKQLTVQPTATEQIQRHIKFIVWISVLIVFVFVSGGFLAHQDTAWHQIARSGNELMLARVAIYAIFYPAYLIIGGGAWLYASSRLGAKVFDGKFKFALVCATLAPFMFLPSQDPDVMTLSSELHNVLFRSSYWAMMFIWITSTGYIVARQGLAIIEQMKRAGS
;
A
#
# COMPACT_ATOMS: atom_id res chain seq x y z
N MET A 1 24.15 -6.93 -12.81
CA MET A 1 23.81 -6.78 -11.40
C MET A 1 23.27 -5.37 -11.29
N PHE A 2 21.96 -5.19 -11.08
CA PHE A 2 21.41 -3.86 -10.88
C PHE A 2 22.08 -3.23 -9.66
N ARG A 3 22.74 -2.09 -9.87
CA ARG A 3 23.41 -1.35 -8.82
C ARG A 3 23.02 0.10 -9.00
N LEU A 4 22.01 0.55 -8.25
CA LEU A 4 21.84 1.98 -8.04
C LEU A 4 23.13 2.47 -7.37
N GLU A 5 23.68 3.56 -7.86
CA GLU A 5 24.76 4.21 -7.15
C GLU A 5 24.23 4.76 -5.82
N GLU A 6 25.09 4.85 -4.80
CA GLU A 6 24.70 5.38 -3.49
C GLU A 6 24.10 6.80 -3.61
N SER A 7 24.64 7.59 -4.54
CA SER A 7 24.14 8.93 -4.88
C SER A 7 22.70 8.92 -5.39
N GLU A 8 22.33 7.96 -6.23
CA GLU A 8 20.97 7.81 -6.78
C GLU A 8 19.99 7.38 -5.69
N ILE A 9 20.39 6.44 -4.83
CA ILE A 9 19.57 5.99 -3.69
C ILE A 9 19.28 7.17 -2.76
N ILE A 10 20.31 7.95 -2.40
CA ILE A 10 20.14 9.13 -1.55
C ILE A 10 19.18 10.13 -2.20
N LEU A 11 19.32 10.39 -3.51
CA LEU A 11 18.45 11.32 -4.23
C LEU A 11 16.99 10.83 -4.25
N ILE A 12 16.76 9.54 -4.51
CA ILE A 12 15.42 8.93 -4.46
C ILE A 12 14.82 9.10 -3.06
N VAL A 13 15.57 8.73 -2.01
CA VAL A 13 15.09 8.85 -0.62
C VAL A 13 14.72 10.31 -0.29
N VAL A 14 15.60 11.26 -0.61
CA VAL A 14 15.33 12.69 -0.38
C VAL A 14 14.10 13.15 -1.15
N ALA A 15 13.96 12.78 -2.42
CA ALA A 15 12.79 13.13 -3.22
C ALA A 15 11.48 12.60 -2.60
N TYR A 16 11.46 11.36 -2.14
CA TYR A 16 10.30 10.76 -1.48
C TYR A 16 10.03 11.36 -0.10
N LEU A 17 11.05 11.75 0.67
CA LEU A 17 10.86 12.46 1.94
C LEU A 17 10.25 13.85 1.73
N VAL A 18 10.68 14.58 0.70
CA VAL A 18 10.10 15.87 0.31
C VAL A 18 8.65 15.67 -0.12
N LEU A 19 8.38 14.68 -0.99
CA LEU A 19 7.03 14.38 -1.45
C LEU A 19 6.11 13.97 -0.30
N ALA A 20 6.58 13.10 0.60
CA ALA A 20 5.85 12.68 1.79
C ALA A 20 5.53 13.88 2.67
N SER A 21 6.50 14.77 2.90
CA SER A 21 6.32 15.98 3.70
C SER A 21 5.25 16.89 3.10
N ILE A 22 5.27 17.10 1.78
CA ILE A 22 4.25 17.92 1.09
C ILE A 22 2.86 17.29 1.23
N VAL A 23 2.74 15.99 0.95
CA VAL A 23 1.46 15.27 1.02
C VAL A 23 0.91 15.28 2.45
N PHE A 24 1.73 14.93 3.43
CA PHE A 24 1.32 14.85 4.84
C PHE A 24 0.99 16.23 5.40
N PHE A 25 1.80 17.25 5.08
CA PHE A 25 1.51 18.64 5.45
C PHE A 25 0.16 19.10 4.87
N LYS A 26 -0.13 18.79 3.60
CA LYS A 26 -1.43 19.13 2.98
C LYS A 26 -2.59 18.41 3.69
N ILE A 27 -2.44 17.13 3.99
CA ILE A 27 -3.48 16.35 4.69
C ILE A 27 -3.74 16.91 6.10
N ILE A 28 -2.68 17.23 6.85
CA ILE A 28 -2.78 17.76 8.22
C ILE A 28 -3.32 19.19 8.22
N SER A 29 -2.82 20.06 7.34
CA SER A 29 -3.26 21.46 7.27
C SER A 29 -4.73 21.56 6.89
N SER A 30 -5.19 20.80 5.89
CA SER A 30 -6.61 20.74 5.53
C SER A 30 -7.47 20.08 6.62
N ALA A 31 -6.89 19.24 7.50
CA ALA A 31 -7.65 18.67 8.63
C ALA A 31 -7.95 19.73 9.70
N LYS A 32 -7.01 20.65 9.95
CA LYS A 32 -7.19 21.74 10.94
C LYS A 32 -8.35 22.67 10.59
N GLN A 33 -8.72 22.76 9.31
CA GLN A 33 -9.83 23.59 8.82
C GLN A 33 -11.21 22.94 9.03
N LEU A 34 -11.28 21.69 9.50
CA LEU A 34 -12.53 20.96 9.75
C LEU A 34 -13.07 21.28 11.15
N THR A 35 -13.44 22.53 11.41
CA THR A 35 -13.95 22.98 12.73
C THR A 35 -15.46 22.80 12.89
N VAL A 36 -16.19 22.66 11.79
CA VAL A 36 -17.66 22.50 11.78
C VAL A 36 -18.01 21.01 11.69
N GLN A 37 -19.09 20.60 12.38
CA GLN A 37 -19.61 19.24 12.24
C GLN A 37 -20.01 18.98 10.78
N PRO A 38 -19.51 17.89 10.18
CA PRO A 38 -19.79 17.61 8.78
C PRO A 38 -21.25 17.19 8.56
N THR A 39 -21.83 17.71 7.49
CA THR A 39 -23.12 17.25 6.96
C THR A 39 -23.05 15.76 6.57
N ALA A 40 -24.19 15.09 6.46
CA ALA A 40 -24.24 13.67 6.07
C ALA A 40 -23.57 13.43 4.70
N THR A 41 -23.78 14.33 3.74
CA THR A 41 -23.14 14.29 2.43
C THR A 41 -21.62 14.40 2.52
N GLU A 42 -21.10 15.31 3.34
CA GLU A 42 -19.65 15.45 3.56
C GLU A 42 -19.06 14.20 4.23
N GLN A 43 -19.78 13.57 5.16
CA GLN A 43 -19.35 12.31 5.78
C GLN A 43 -19.24 11.20 4.73
N ILE A 44 -20.25 11.03 3.87
CA ILE A 44 -20.21 10.07 2.77
C ILE A 44 -19.02 10.34 1.84
N GLN A 45 -18.80 11.60 1.44
CA GLN A 45 -17.65 11.98 0.62
C GLN A 45 -16.32 11.66 1.31
N ARG A 46 -16.22 11.83 2.63
CA ARG A 46 -15.00 11.49 3.38
C ARG A 46 -14.70 10.00 3.32
N HIS A 47 -15.72 9.15 3.45
CA HIS A 47 -15.59 7.70 3.30
C HIS A 47 -15.20 7.29 1.88
N ILE A 48 -15.83 7.87 0.84
CA ILE A 48 -15.51 7.58 -0.57
C ILE A 48 -14.06 7.99 -0.88
N LYS A 49 -13.64 9.18 -0.48
CA LYS A 49 -12.26 9.64 -0.64
C LYS A 49 -11.26 8.72 0.07
N PHE A 50 -11.63 8.15 1.21
CA PHE A 50 -10.79 7.15 1.87
C PHE A 50 -10.75 5.82 1.10
N ILE A 51 -11.87 5.36 0.54
CA ILE A 51 -11.88 4.19 -0.35
C ILE A 51 -10.93 4.43 -1.53
N VAL A 52 -10.87 5.64 -2.10
CA VAL A 52 -9.90 5.96 -3.16
C VAL A 52 -8.46 5.77 -2.70
N TRP A 53 -8.09 6.19 -1.48
CA TRP A 53 -6.75 5.91 -0.93
C TRP A 53 -6.43 4.41 -0.92
N ILE A 54 -7.38 3.59 -0.47
CA ILE A 54 -7.23 2.14 -0.42
C ILE A 54 -7.18 1.53 -1.83
N SER A 55 -8.00 2.01 -2.77
CA SER A 55 -7.97 1.56 -4.16
C SER A 55 -6.63 1.85 -4.84
N VAL A 56 -6.05 3.04 -4.60
CA VAL A 56 -4.71 3.37 -5.10
C VAL A 56 -3.67 2.42 -4.53
N LEU A 57 -3.75 2.11 -3.23
CA LEU A 57 -2.86 1.13 -2.59
C LEU A 57 -2.97 -0.26 -3.25
N ILE A 58 -4.20 -0.74 -3.50
CA ILE A 58 -4.46 -2.03 -4.17
C ILE A 58 -3.89 -2.03 -5.60
N VAL A 59 -4.11 -0.97 -6.37
CA VAL A 59 -3.60 -0.85 -7.73
C VAL A 59 -2.07 -0.90 -7.74
N PHE A 60 -1.42 -0.21 -6.81
CA PHE A 60 0.04 -0.26 -6.69
C PHE A 60 0.50 -1.70 -6.42
N VAL A 61 -0.16 -2.42 -5.49
CA VAL A 61 0.17 -3.84 -5.19
C VAL A 61 0.03 -4.72 -6.40
N PHE A 62 -1.09 -4.59 -7.12
CA PHE A 62 -1.34 -5.35 -8.33
C PHE A 62 -0.28 -5.08 -9.41
N VAL A 63 0.09 -3.81 -9.62
CA VAL A 63 1.09 -3.45 -10.64
C VAL A 63 2.48 -3.91 -10.23
N SER A 64 2.94 -3.64 -9.01
CA SER A 64 4.32 -3.97 -8.62
C SER A 64 4.53 -5.46 -8.36
N GLY A 65 3.63 -6.09 -7.58
CA GLY A 65 3.75 -7.48 -7.15
C GLY A 65 3.15 -8.48 -8.15
N GLY A 66 2.15 -8.06 -8.93
CA GLY A 66 1.59 -8.86 -10.01
C GLY A 66 2.35 -8.63 -11.31
N PHE A 67 2.07 -7.51 -11.98
CA PHE A 67 2.49 -7.29 -13.36
C PHE A 67 4.01 -7.14 -13.53
N LEU A 68 4.66 -6.25 -12.77
CA LEU A 68 6.09 -5.99 -12.91
C LEU A 68 6.94 -7.14 -12.38
N ALA A 69 6.54 -7.80 -11.30
CA ALA A 69 7.26 -8.96 -10.78
C ALA A 69 7.28 -10.12 -11.80
N HIS A 70 6.17 -10.38 -12.50
CA HIS A 70 6.14 -11.42 -13.54
C HIS A 70 7.01 -11.06 -14.75
N GLN A 71 7.04 -9.77 -15.13
CA GLN A 71 7.97 -9.30 -16.16
C GLN A 71 9.43 -9.46 -15.75
N ASP A 72 9.76 -9.16 -14.49
CA ASP A 72 11.11 -9.33 -13.94
C ASP A 72 11.57 -10.78 -14.07
N THR A 73 10.72 -11.74 -13.66
CA THR A 73 11.00 -13.18 -13.79
C THR A 73 11.19 -13.61 -15.25
N ALA A 74 10.33 -13.16 -16.17
CA ALA A 74 10.46 -13.48 -17.59
C ALA A 74 11.75 -12.91 -18.19
N TRP A 75 12.15 -11.70 -17.76
CA TRP A 75 13.37 -11.07 -18.23
C TRP A 75 14.63 -11.84 -17.80
N HIS A 76 14.65 -12.40 -16.59
CA HIS A 76 15.74 -13.27 -16.12
C HIS A 76 15.97 -14.50 -17.00
N GLN A 77 14.92 -15.01 -17.65
CA GLN A 77 15.01 -16.18 -18.52
C GLN A 77 15.60 -15.87 -19.89
N ILE A 78 15.56 -14.60 -20.32
CA ILE A 78 15.93 -14.18 -21.68
C ILE A 78 17.22 -13.35 -21.68
N ALA A 79 17.53 -12.66 -20.58
CA ALA A 79 18.74 -11.87 -20.42
C ALA A 79 19.97 -12.76 -20.65
N ARG A 80 20.80 -12.38 -21.63
CA ARG A 80 21.98 -13.17 -22.05
C ARG A 80 23.25 -12.75 -21.33
N SER A 81 23.25 -11.55 -20.75
CA SER A 81 24.36 -11.05 -19.96
C SER A 81 23.87 -10.60 -18.58
N GLY A 82 24.66 -10.91 -17.55
CA GLY A 82 24.37 -10.47 -16.18
C GLY A 82 24.44 -8.96 -15.97
N ASN A 83 24.66 -8.14 -17.01
CA ASN A 83 24.84 -6.70 -16.95
C ASN A 83 23.68 -5.89 -17.55
N GLU A 84 22.61 -6.53 -17.99
CA GLU A 84 21.44 -5.86 -18.56
C GLU A 84 20.58 -5.17 -17.47
N LEU A 85 20.17 -3.93 -17.73
CA LEU A 85 19.31 -3.14 -16.84
C LEU A 85 17.89 -3.71 -16.85
N MET A 86 17.43 -4.22 -15.72
CA MET A 86 16.06 -4.70 -15.56
C MET A 86 15.12 -3.56 -15.16
N LEU A 87 14.44 -2.97 -16.16
CA LEU A 87 13.57 -1.82 -15.97
C LEU A 87 12.43 -2.08 -14.96
N ALA A 88 11.86 -3.28 -14.97
CA ALA A 88 10.82 -3.69 -14.03
C ALA A 88 11.31 -3.63 -12.58
N ARG A 89 12.50 -4.18 -12.31
CA ARG A 89 13.16 -4.10 -11.00
C ARG A 89 13.37 -2.65 -10.55
N VAL A 90 13.90 -1.81 -11.43
CA VAL A 90 14.11 -0.38 -11.11
C VAL A 90 12.80 0.28 -10.70
N ALA A 91 11.73 0.08 -11.48
CA ALA A 91 10.43 0.65 -11.18
C ALA A 91 9.89 0.16 -9.82
N ILE A 92 9.97 -1.14 -9.53
CA ILE A 92 9.48 -1.71 -8.27
C ILE A 92 10.19 -1.06 -7.07
N TYR A 93 11.53 -1.07 -7.05
CA TYR A 93 12.31 -0.63 -5.90
C TYR A 93 12.40 0.89 -5.78
N ALA A 94 12.54 1.62 -6.89
CA ALA A 94 12.72 3.07 -6.87
C ALA A 94 11.39 3.85 -6.85
N ILE A 95 10.31 3.28 -7.40
CA ILE A 95 9.04 3.99 -7.56
C ILE A 95 7.96 3.45 -6.62
N PHE A 96 7.64 2.16 -6.74
CA PHE A 96 6.48 1.59 -6.04
C PHE A 96 6.73 1.44 -4.54
N TYR A 97 7.90 0.94 -4.13
CA TYR A 97 8.21 0.72 -2.72
C TYR A 97 8.22 1.99 -1.88
N PRO A 98 8.90 3.07 -2.26
CA PRO A 98 8.84 4.32 -1.52
C PRO A 98 7.44 4.95 -1.57
N ALA A 99 6.72 4.81 -2.69
CA ALA A 99 5.36 5.33 -2.83
C ALA A 99 4.36 4.64 -1.87
N TYR A 100 4.52 3.35 -1.55
CA TYR A 100 3.66 2.67 -0.58
C TYR A 100 3.64 3.35 0.78
N LEU A 101 4.79 3.81 1.26
CA LEU A 101 4.89 4.50 2.54
C LEU A 101 4.11 5.82 2.52
N ILE A 102 4.17 6.55 1.40
CA ILE A 102 3.43 7.79 1.23
C ILE A 102 1.93 7.52 1.14
N ILE A 103 1.51 6.54 0.34
CA ILE A 103 0.10 6.22 0.14
C ILE A 103 -0.52 5.69 1.44
N GLY A 104 0.14 4.74 2.10
CA GLY A 104 -0.34 4.17 3.35
C GLY A 104 -0.29 5.15 4.52
N GLY A 105 0.80 5.92 4.66
CA GLY A 105 0.89 7.01 5.63
C GLY A 105 -0.15 8.10 5.39
N GLY A 106 -0.40 8.44 4.11
CA GLY A 106 -1.45 9.36 3.70
C GLY A 106 -2.84 8.84 4.03
N ALA A 107 -3.12 7.57 3.77
CA ALA A 107 -4.35 6.90 4.14
C ALA A 107 -4.55 6.91 5.67
N TRP A 108 -3.51 6.62 6.44
CA TRP A 108 -3.53 6.69 7.91
C TRP A 108 -3.88 8.09 8.41
N LEU A 109 -3.15 9.11 7.96
CA LEU A 109 -3.38 10.51 8.34
C LEU A 109 -4.76 10.99 7.91
N TYR A 110 -5.23 10.58 6.73
CA TYR A 110 -6.57 10.89 6.26
C TYR A 110 -7.62 10.26 7.19
N ALA A 111 -7.49 8.96 7.48
CA ALA A 111 -8.45 8.24 8.29
C ALA A 111 -8.54 8.80 9.72
N SER A 112 -7.37 9.03 10.34
CA SER A 112 -7.28 9.51 11.72
C SER A 112 -7.87 10.89 11.94
N SER A 113 -7.89 11.72 10.89
CA SER A 113 -8.36 13.10 10.96
C SER A 113 -9.79 13.31 10.46
N ARG A 114 -10.35 12.39 9.66
CA ARG A 114 -11.61 12.63 8.92
C ARG A 114 -12.72 11.62 9.14
N LEU A 115 -12.42 10.36 9.46
CA LEU A 115 -13.44 9.29 9.55
C LEU A 115 -14.11 9.17 10.92
N GLY A 116 -13.63 9.92 11.92
CA GLY A 116 -14.16 9.92 13.28
C GLY A 116 -13.77 8.68 14.09
N ALA A 117 -13.83 8.80 15.43
CA ALA A 117 -13.34 7.78 16.35
C ALA A 117 -14.10 6.44 16.28
N LYS A 118 -15.40 6.46 15.93
CA LYS A 118 -16.22 5.23 15.78
C LYS A 118 -15.71 4.33 14.66
N VAL A 119 -15.22 4.91 13.57
CA VAL A 119 -14.71 4.16 12.42
C VAL A 119 -13.22 3.87 12.59
N PHE A 120 -12.45 4.84 13.07
CA PHE A 120 -11.00 4.73 13.29
C PHE A 120 -10.67 4.08 14.65
N ASP A 121 -11.26 2.91 14.93
CA ASP A 121 -11.02 2.14 16.16
C ASP A 121 -9.75 1.27 16.08
N GLY A 122 -9.45 0.53 17.16
CA GLY A 122 -8.27 -0.34 17.23
C GLY A 122 -8.22 -1.42 16.15
N LYS A 123 -9.36 -2.04 15.81
CA LYS A 123 -9.42 -3.09 14.77
C LYS A 123 -9.15 -2.49 13.40
N PHE A 124 -9.71 -1.31 13.12
CA PHE A 124 -9.46 -0.58 11.88
C PHE A 124 -8.00 -0.16 11.75
N LYS A 125 -7.41 0.38 12.82
CA LYS A 125 -5.98 0.75 12.86
C LYS A 125 -5.10 -0.45 12.54
N PHE A 126 -5.34 -1.58 13.20
CA PHE A 126 -4.59 -2.81 12.95
C PHE A 126 -4.72 -3.26 11.48
N ALA A 127 -5.95 -3.33 10.96
CA ALA A 127 -6.18 -3.68 9.57
C ALA A 127 -5.48 -2.71 8.59
N LEU A 128 -5.48 -1.41 8.88
CA LEU A 128 -4.84 -0.41 8.02
C LEU A 128 -3.32 -0.55 8.00
N VAL A 129 -2.70 -0.87 9.14
CA VAL A 129 -1.27 -1.21 9.22
C VAL A 129 -0.98 -2.45 8.39
N CYS A 130 -1.77 -3.52 8.56
CA CYS A 130 -1.61 -4.75 7.79
C CYS A 130 -1.78 -4.52 6.27
N ALA A 131 -2.78 -3.72 5.86
CA ALA A 131 -3.00 -3.37 4.46
C ALA A 131 -1.82 -2.57 3.86
N THR A 132 -1.20 -1.71 4.67
CA THR A 132 -0.08 -0.85 4.24
C THR A 132 1.26 -1.58 4.21
N LEU A 133 1.54 -2.41 5.23
CA LEU A 133 2.88 -2.97 5.43
C LEU A 133 3.05 -4.38 4.85
N ALA A 134 1.98 -5.16 4.74
CA ALA A 134 2.09 -6.52 4.19
C ALA A 134 2.68 -6.56 2.76
N PRO A 135 2.51 -5.55 1.89
CA PRO A 135 3.21 -5.51 0.60
C PRO A 135 4.74 -5.48 0.68
N PHE A 136 5.35 -5.02 1.77
CA PHE A 136 6.82 -5.10 1.90
C PHE A 136 7.31 -6.55 2.00
N MET A 137 6.42 -7.51 2.25
CA MET A 137 6.79 -8.93 2.23
C MET A 137 6.95 -9.50 0.82
N PHE A 138 6.69 -8.71 -0.24
CA PHE A 138 7.09 -9.04 -1.61
C PHE A 138 8.61 -8.93 -1.83
N LEU A 139 9.37 -8.33 -0.89
CA LEU A 139 10.81 -8.14 -1.02
C LEU A 139 11.61 -9.42 -1.28
N PRO A 140 11.33 -10.55 -0.61
CA PRO A 140 12.10 -11.77 -0.83
C PRO A 140 11.44 -12.70 -1.86
N SER A 141 10.22 -12.39 -2.34
CA SER A 141 9.54 -13.19 -3.38
C SER A 141 9.99 -12.86 -4.81
N GLN A 142 10.90 -11.90 -4.97
CA GLN A 142 11.46 -11.53 -6.27
C GLN A 142 12.57 -12.49 -6.72
N ASP A 143 12.97 -13.40 -5.86
CA ASP A 143 13.78 -14.55 -6.23
C ASP A 143 12.82 -15.71 -6.60
N PRO A 144 12.78 -16.14 -7.87
CA PRO A 144 11.91 -17.24 -8.29
C PRO A 144 12.26 -18.56 -7.61
N ASP A 145 13.52 -18.75 -7.21
CA ASP A 145 14.02 -20.04 -6.74
C ASP A 145 13.41 -20.42 -5.39
N VAL A 146 13.23 -19.44 -4.49
CA VAL A 146 12.61 -19.65 -3.16
C VAL A 146 11.11 -19.93 -3.23
N MET A 147 10.48 -19.70 -4.40
CA MET A 147 9.06 -19.97 -4.63
C MET A 147 8.79 -21.36 -5.24
N THR A 148 9.82 -22.07 -5.68
CA THR A 148 9.69 -23.43 -6.23
C THR A 148 9.45 -24.48 -5.15
N LEU A 149 8.84 -25.62 -5.50
CA LEU A 149 8.65 -26.72 -4.55
C LEU A 149 10.01 -27.24 -4.07
N SER A 150 10.27 -27.08 -2.77
CA SER A 150 11.56 -27.41 -2.15
C SER A 150 11.30 -28.10 -0.81
N SER A 151 12.14 -29.09 -0.49
CA SER A 151 12.18 -29.80 0.80
C SER A 151 12.98 -29.04 1.86
N GLU A 152 13.69 -27.98 1.47
CA GLU A 152 14.45 -27.16 2.40
C GLU A 152 13.52 -26.37 3.32
N LEU A 153 13.72 -26.51 4.64
CA LEU A 153 12.87 -25.87 5.65
C LEU A 153 12.79 -24.35 5.47
N HIS A 154 13.90 -23.71 5.11
CA HIS A 154 13.97 -22.27 4.85
C HIS A 154 12.99 -21.84 3.73
N ASN A 155 12.99 -22.55 2.59
CA ASN A 155 12.09 -22.25 1.47
C ASN A 155 10.63 -22.53 1.83
N VAL A 156 10.36 -23.59 2.59
CA VAL A 156 9.01 -23.91 3.09
C VAL A 156 8.51 -22.78 4.00
N LEU A 157 9.28 -22.41 5.03
CA LEU A 157 8.92 -21.35 5.97
C LEU A 157 8.70 -20.01 5.27
N PHE A 158 9.57 -19.67 4.33
CA PHE A 158 9.44 -18.45 3.55
C PHE A 158 8.12 -18.39 2.77
N ARG A 159 7.79 -19.44 2.01
CA ARG A 159 6.54 -19.51 1.24
C ARG A 159 5.30 -19.52 2.12
N SER A 160 5.32 -20.27 3.23
CA SER A 160 4.19 -20.28 4.18
C SER A 160 3.97 -18.89 4.78
N SER A 161 5.04 -18.18 5.15
CA SER A 161 4.96 -16.81 5.66
C SER A 161 4.44 -15.85 4.60
N TYR A 162 4.90 -15.99 3.35
CA TYR A 162 4.43 -15.21 2.21
C TYR A 162 2.91 -15.35 2.02
N TRP A 163 2.39 -16.58 1.95
CA TRP A 163 0.95 -16.83 1.78
C TRP A 163 0.13 -16.37 2.98
N ALA A 164 0.62 -16.55 4.21
CA ALA A 164 -0.03 -16.03 5.40
C ALA A 164 -0.15 -14.50 5.36
N MET A 165 0.91 -13.81 4.94
CA MET A 165 0.90 -12.35 4.80
C MET A 165 -0.02 -11.88 3.67
N MET A 166 -0.08 -12.60 2.55
CA MET A 166 -1.06 -12.32 1.49
C MET A 166 -2.50 -12.45 2.00
N PHE A 167 -2.78 -13.51 2.76
CA PHE A 167 -4.08 -13.70 3.36
C PHE A 167 -4.43 -12.57 4.33
N ILE A 168 -3.49 -12.16 5.20
CA ILE A 168 -3.64 -11.01 6.10
C ILE A 168 -3.91 -9.73 5.31
N TRP A 169 -3.19 -9.49 4.21
CA TRP A 169 -3.36 -8.31 3.38
C TRP A 169 -4.75 -8.26 2.72
N ILE A 170 -5.19 -9.36 2.09
CA ILE A 170 -6.50 -9.47 1.42
C ILE A 170 -7.62 -9.27 2.44
N THR A 171 -7.55 -9.98 3.57
CA THR A 171 -8.59 -9.90 4.61
C THR A 171 -8.65 -8.52 5.26
N SER A 172 -7.50 -7.90 5.54
CA SER A 172 -7.43 -6.54 6.10
C SER A 172 -8.00 -5.49 5.14
N THR A 173 -7.63 -5.57 3.86
CA THR A 173 -8.10 -4.64 2.84
C THR A 173 -9.60 -4.81 2.59
N GLY A 174 -10.08 -6.05 2.47
CA GLY A 174 -11.50 -6.36 2.34
C GLY A 174 -12.31 -5.89 3.55
N TYR A 175 -11.79 -6.09 4.77
CA TYR A 175 -12.39 -5.59 6.00
C TYR A 175 -12.53 -4.06 6.00
N ILE A 176 -11.48 -3.34 5.60
CA ILE A 176 -11.50 -1.88 5.52
C ILE A 176 -12.58 -1.40 4.54
N VAL A 177 -12.58 -1.94 3.32
CA VAL A 177 -13.54 -1.55 2.27
C VAL A 177 -14.97 -1.85 2.71
N ALA A 178 -15.23 -3.05 3.23
CA ALA A 178 -16.55 -3.43 3.73
C ALA A 178 -17.04 -2.48 4.84
N ARG A 179 -16.16 -2.14 5.80
CA ARG A 179 -16.50 -1.22 6.89
C ARG A 179 -16.82 0.19 6.39
N GLN A 180 -16.11 0.68 5.38
CA GLN A 180 -16.45 1.98 4.76
C GLN A 180 -17.79 1.92 4.02
N GLY A 181 -18.06 0.82 3.30
CA GLY A 181 -19.34 0.62 2.63
C GLY A 181 -20.52 0.65 3.61
N LEU A 182 -20.39 -0.07 4.74
CA LEU A 182 -21.40 -0.04 5.81
C LEU A 182 -21.58 1.36 6.41
N ALA A 183 -20.48 2.09 6.64
CA ALA A 183 -20.55 3.46 7.15
C ALA A 183 -21.27 4.39 6.17
N ILE A 184 -21.01 4.28 4.87
CA ILE A 184 -21.70 5.05 3.83
C ILE A 184 -23.21 4.75 3.84
N ILE A 185 -23.59 3.47 3.93
CA ILE A 185 -25.00 3.06 4.01
C ILE A 185 -25.69 3.63 5.27
N GLU A 186 -25.01 3.60 6.42
CA GLU A 186 -25.54 4.17 7.68
C GLU A 186 -25.82 5.68 7.52
N GLN A 187 -24.91 6.42 6.87
CA GLN A 187 -25.07 7.85 6.66
C GLN A 187 -26.16 8.17 5.62
N MET A 188 -26.30 7.37 4.57
CA MET A 188 -27.38 7.54 3.59
C MET A 188 -28.76 7.36 4.23
N LYS A 189 -28.91 6.37 5.13
CA LYS A 189 -30.16 6.17 5.87
C LYS A 189 -30.52 7.37 6.75
N ARG A 190 -29.52 7.99 7.40
CA ARG A 190 -29.71 9.20 8.22
C ARG A 190 -30.03 10.45 7.43
N ALA A 191 -29.57 10.54 6.18
CA ALA A 191 -29.84 11.68 5.31
C ALA A 191 -31.25 11.65 4.71
N GLY A 192 -31.85 10.46 4.61
CA GLY A 192 -33.21 10.26 4.06
C GLY A 192 -34.32 10.18 5.12
N SER A 193 -33.98 10.23 6.41
CA SER A 193 -34.90 10.27 7.56
C SER A 193 -35.03 11.68 8.11
#